data_AF-A0AAV3BII4-F1
#
_entry.id   AF-A0AAV3BII4-F1
#
_cell.length_a   1.000
_cell.length_b   1.000
_cell.length_c   1.000
_cell.angle_alpha   90.00
_cell.angle_beta   90.00
_cell.angle_gamma   90.00
#
_symmetry.space_group_name_H-M   'P 1'
#
loop_
_entity.id
_entity.type
_entity.pdbx_description
1 polymer ?
#
loop_
_entity_poly.entity_id
_entity_poly.type
_entity_poly.pdbx_seq_one_letter_code
_entity_poly.pdbx_strand_id
1 'polypeptide(L)'
;MKIFLKKFFKFIILLFLIFIAILSTIYLIIALKNLVPMGIQFLNNKYIATSDIMPNYSTVFESVFTLLGTLTSLIVSLLLYRLTEKQNDLAEKQSIDSYNREVMVPTIALYFKIKFYILNMLIKRMIEEKEGLKNNDSKDLKFIFNELPKIDTKDIDKYLFLVMGEVNDRQIKNLIFGITEDIKASKNVLGYILKEDLMNDENNLVEDNALVWENVVKEIYFDNYNSFTPLYKRMIENLYELSQKKKTNQ
;
A
#
# COMPACT_ATOMS: atom_id res chain seq x y z
N MET A 1 -19.77 -0.74 13.44
CA MET A 1 -20.14 -1.25 14.79
C MET A 1 -18.93 -1.59 15.68
N LYS A 2 -17.95 -2.40 15.24
CA LYS A 2 -16.75 -2.77 16.04
C LYS A 2 -15.87 -1.59 16.48
N ILE A 3 -15.71 -0.56 15.63
CA ILE A 3 -14.87 0.62 15.92
C ILE A 3 -15.47 1.49 17.03
N PHE A 4 -16.80 1.68 17.01
CA PHE A 4 -17.51 2.48 18.01
C PHE A 4 -17.45 1.81 19.39
N LEU A 5 -17.65 0.49 19.44
CA LEU A 5 -17.51 -0.30 20.66
C LEU A 5 -16.09 -0.16 21.27
N LYS A 6 -15.05 -0.26 20.42
CA LYS A 6 -13.65 -0.16 20.87
C LYS A 6 -13.32 1.23 21.44
N LYS A 7 -13.85 2.30 20.84
CA LYS A 7 -13.71 3.67 21.36
C LYS A 7 -14.46 3.87 22.69
N PHE A 8 -15.67 3.31 22.79
CA PHE A 8 -16.48 3.37 24.01
C PHE A 8 -15.80 2.67 25.20
N PHE A 9 -15.27 1.46 25.00
CA PHE A 9 -14.52 0.74 26.05
C PHE A 9 -13.24 1.46 26.47
N LYS A 10 -12.48 2.04 25.53
CA LYS A 10 -11.31 2.87 25.86
C LYS A 10 -11.67 4.05 26.75
N PHE A 11 -12.81 4.70 26.48
CA PHE A 11 -13.27 5.85 27.26
C PHE A 11 -13.67 5.45 28.69
N ILE A 12 -14.38 4.32 28.86
CA ILE A 12 -14.75 3.81 30.19
C ILE A 12 -13.51 3.46 31.03
N ILE A 13 -12.54 2.78 30.42
CA ILE A 13 -11.29 2.41 31.11
C ILE A 13 -10.53 3.66 31.55
N LEU A 14 -10.47 4.69 30.70
CA LEU A 14 -9.83 5.96 31.04
C LEU A 14 -10.52 6.64 32.23
N LEU A 15 -11.86 6.70 32.24
CA LEU A 15 -12.67 7.26 33.33
C LEU A 15 -12.44 6.53 34.65
N PHE A 16 -12.39 5.20 34.60
CA PHE A 16 -12.13 4.36 35.77
C PHE A 16 -10.73 4.59 36.35
N LEU A 17 -9.72 4.71 35.49
CA LEU A 17 -8.34 5.03 35.91
C LEU A 17 -8.25 6.43 36.56
N ILE A 18 -8.94 7.42 36.01
CA ILE A 18 -9.00 8.78 36.59
C ILE A 18 -9.66 8.74 37.97
N PHE A 19 -10.75 8.00 38.12
CA PHE A 19 -11.46 7.86 39.40
C PHE A 19 -10.58 7.21 40.48
N ILE A 20 -9.87 6.12 40.14
CA ILE A 20 -8.93 5.47 41.06
C ILE A 20 -7.80 6.43 41.45
N ALA A 21 -7.25 7.18 40.49
CA ALA A 21 -6.19 8.15 40.77
C ALA A 21 -6.66 9.23 41.76
N ILE A 22 -7.88 9.76 41.59
CA ILE A 22 -8.46 10.75 42.51
C ILE A 22 -8.62 10.17 43.92
N LEU A 23 -9.20 8.96 44.06
CA LEU A 23 -9.35 8.29 45.35
C LEU A 23 -8.00 8.06 46.04
N SER A 24 -7.00 7.66 45.26
CA SER A 24 -5.63 7.44 45.72
C SER A 24 -4.99 8.72 46.25
N THR A 25 -5.18 9.84 45.55
CA THR A 25 -4.69 11.16 45.98
C THR A 25 -5.38 11.62 47.27
N ILE A 26 -6.71 11.42 47.39
CA ILE A 26 -7.44 11.76 48.62
C ILE A 26 -6.90 10.96 49.80
N TYR A 27 -6.70 9.65 49.62
CA TYR A 27 -6.14 8.79 50.66
C TYR A 27 -4.72 9.22 51.07
N LEU A 28 -3.87 9.56 50.10
CA LEU A 28 -2.51 10.07 50.34
C LEU A 28 -2.53 11.36 51.17
N ILE A 29 -3.44 12.29 50.85
CA ILE A 29 -3.58 13.56 51.58
C ILE A 29 -4.01 13.30 53.04
N ILE A 30 -4.96 12.38 53.26
CA ILE A 30 -5.42 12.00 54.61
C ILE A 30 -4.27 11.37 55.40
N ALA A 31 -3.52 10.46 54.79
CA ALA A 31 -2.37 9.81 55.42
C ALA A 31 -1.29 10.84 55.79
N LEU A 32 -0.94 11.75 54.88
CA LEU A 32 0.02 12.82 55.15
C LEU A 32 -0.46 13.78 56.24
N LYS A 33 -1.75 14.15 56.24
CA LYS A 33 -2.35 14.99 57.29
C LYS A 33 -2.22 14.36 58.67
N ASN A 34 -2.28 13.04 58.77
CA ASN A 34 -2.12 12.32 60.03
C ASN A 34 -0.63 12.11 60.41
N LEU A 35 0.25 11.95 59.42
CA LEU A 35 1.70 11.74 59.61
C LEU A 35 2.46 13.03 59.96
N VAL A 36 2.11 14.17 59.35
CA VAL A 36 2.85 15.43 59.50
C VAL A 36 2.90 15.95 60.96
N PRO A 37 1.79 16.00 61.73
CA PRO A 37 1.83 16.42 63.13
C PRO A 37 2.72 15.52 63.98
N MET A 38 2.71 14.21 63.70
CA MET A 38 3.56 13.24 64.39
C MET A 38 5.04 13.39 64.02
N GLY A 39 5.36 13.64 62.74
CA GLY A 39 6.72 13.96 62.30
C GLY A 39 7.26 15.23 62.96
N ILE A 40 6.42 16.26 63.13
CA ILE A 40 6.77 17.49 63.85
C ILE A 40 7.00 17.20 65.35
N GLN A 41 6.19 16.34 65.98
CA GLN A 41 6.40 15.94 67.38
C GLN A 41 7.68 15.11 67.55
N PHE A 42 8.00 14.25 66.58
CA PHE A 42 9.22 13.45 66.54
C PHE A 42 10.47 14.34 66.43
N LEU A 43 10.50 15.27 65.47
CA LEU A 43 11.62 16.21 65.29
C LEU A 43 11.82 17.16 66.49
N ASN A 44 10.75 17.45 67.23
CA ASN A 44 10.79 18.29 68.43
C ASN A 44 11.03 17.49 69.73
N ASN A 45 11.40 16.20 69.66
CA ASN A 45 11.61 15.31 70.82
C ASN A 45 10.42 15.25 71.81
N LYS A 46 9.20 15.55 71.34
CA LYS A 46 7.96 15.51 72.13
C LYS A 46 7.10 14.28 71.84
N TYR A 47 7.64 13.35 71.04
CA TYR A 47 6.95 12.14 70.65
C TYR A 47 6.95 11.11 71.79
N ILE A 48 5.76 10.77 72.28
CA ILE A 48 5.56 9.72 73.28
C ILE A 48 4.94 8.52 72.56
N ALA A 49 5.72 7.45 72.38
CA ALA A 49 5.24 6.22 71.78
C ALA A 49 4.24 5.54 72.74
N THR A 50 2.95 5.68 72.47
CA THR A 50 1.90 4.93 73.18
C THR A 50 1.49 3.73 72.33
N SER A 51 1.30 2.58 72.97
CA SER A 51 1.03 1.29 72.34
C SER A 51 -0.23 1.27 71.46
N ASP A 52 -1.17 2.19 71.68
CA ASP A 52 -2.42 2.30 70.93
C ASP A 52 -2.27 3.04 69.59
N ILE A 53 -1.16 3.75 69.37
CA ILE A 53 -0.92 4.52 68.13
C ILE A 53 -0.07 3.72 67.13
N MET A 54 0.68 2.72 67.60
CA MET A 54 1.67 1.97 66.83
C MET A 54 1.18 0.86 65.85
N PRO A 55 -0.06 0.32 65.88
CA PRO A 55 -0.41 -0.83 65.02
C PRO A 55 -0.51 -0.57 63.51
N ASN A 56 -0.49 0.68 63.04
CA ASN A 56 -0.87 1.00 61.65
C ASN A 56 0.21 1.69 60.80
N TYR A 57 1.40 1.97 61.32
CA TYR A 57 2.45 2.65 60.53
C TYR A 57 2.95 1.79 59.37
N SER A 58 3.23 0.51 59.62
CA SER A 58 3.65 -0.43 58.57
C SER A 58 2.62 -0.50 57.46
N THR A 59 1.34 -0.63 57.83
CA THR A 59 0.20 -0.71 56.90
C THR A 59 0.01 0.57 56.08
N VAL A 60 0.19 1.75 56.69
CA VAL A 60 0.07 3.04 55.99
C VAL A 60 1.23 3.25 55.02
N PHE A 61 2.48 2.98 55.42
CA PHE A 61 3.63 3.08 54.51
C PHE A 61 3.54 2.05 53.38
N GLU A 62 3.17 0.81 53.68
CA GLU A 62 2.95 -0.25 52.68
C GLU A 62 1.85 0.13 51.69
N SER A 63 0.76 0.76 52.16
CA SER A 63 -0.30 1.30 51.29
C SER A 63 0.21 2.41 50.37
N VAL A 64 1.02 3.33 50.89
CA VAL A 64 1.63 4.43 50.10
C VAL A 64 2.60 3.89 49.05
N PHE A 65 3.47 2.94 49.41
CA PHE A 65 4.40 2.31 48.48
C PHE A 65 3.68 1.46 47.42
N THR A 66 2.63 0.75 47.79
CA THR A 66 1.77 0.01 46.85
C THR A 66 1.09 0.96 45.86
N LEU A 67 0.60 2.11 46.33
CA LEU A 67 0.00 3.15 45.49
C LEU A 67 1.00 3.78 44.51
N LEU A 68 2.21 4.11 45.00
CA LEU A 68 3.27 4.60 44.12
C LEU A 68 3.70 3.53 43.10
N GLY A 69 3.77 2.27 43.50
CA GLY A 69 4.10 1.15 42.61
C GLY A 69 3.06 0.96 41.51
N THR A 70 1.77 0.97 41.86
CA THR A 70 0.66 0.87 40.90
C THR A 70 0.57 2.07 39.96
N LEU A 71 0.75 3.31 40.47
CA LEU A 71 0.81 4.52 39.64
C LEU A 71 1.99 4.49 38.66
N THR A 72 3.17 4.10 39.13
CA THR A 72 4.37 4.00 38.28
C THR A 72 4.18 2.93 37.21
N SER A 73 3.64 1.77 37.57
CA SER A 73 3.32 0.69 36.63
C SER A 73 2.33 1.16 35.56
N LEU A 74 1.25 1.85 35.94
CA LEU A 74 0.26 2.39 35.01
C LEU A 74 0.86 3.40 34.03
N ILE A 75 1.73 4.30 34.52
CA ILE A 75 2.42 5.28 33.67
C ILE A 75 3.32 4.56 32.66
N VAL A 76 4.10 3.58 33.10
CA VAL A 76 4.98 2.78 32.23
C VAL A 76 4.15 2.03 31.19
N SER A 77 3.05 1.37 31.58
CA SER A 77 2.15 0.69 30.65
C SER A 77 1.52 1.64 29.63
N LEU A 78 1.14 2.86 30.03
CA LEU A 78 0.61 3.88 29.12
C LEU A 78 1.66 4.33 28.10
N LEU A 79 2.90 4.54 28.54
CA LEU A 79 4.02 4.91 27.67
C LEU A 79 4.35 3.80 26.68
N LEU A 80 4.40 2.55 27.14
CA LEU A 80 4.59 1.38 26.26
C LEU A 80 3.46 1.26 25.23
N TYR A 81 2.21 1.40 25.66
CA TYR A 81 1.06 1.39 24.75
C TYR A 81 1.19 2.46 23.65
N ARG A 82 1.53 3.70 24.01
CA ARG A 82 1.73 4.80 23.04
C ARG A 82 2.91 4.57 22.11
N LEU A 83 3.99 3.97 22.60
CA LEU A 83 5.15 3.60 21.80
C LEU A 83 4.80 2.51 20.78
N THR A 84 4.09 1.47 21.21
CA THR A 84 3.63 0.39 20.32
C THR A 84 2.65 0.89 19.27
N GLU A 85 1.70 1.77 19.64
CA GLU A 85 0.77 2.38 18.69
C GLU A 85 1.52 3.18 17.61
N LYS A 86 2.49 4.02 18.00
CA LYS A 86 3.33 4.76 17.05
C LYS A 86 4.19 3.85 16.16
N GLN A 87 4.74 2.77 16.70
CA GLN A 87 5.55 1.82 15.92
C GLN A 87 4.70 1.09 14.88
N ASN A 88 3.48 0.70 15.24
CA ASN A 88 2.55 0.08 14.30
C ASN A 88 2.15 1.05 13.18
N ASP A 89 1.82 2.30 13.51
CA ASP A 89 1.49 3.32 12.51
C ASP A 89 2.67 3.59 11.55
N LEU A 90 3.90 3.57 12.05
CA LEU A 90 5.11 3.73 11.24
C LEU A 90 5.35 2.51 10.35
N ALA A 91 5.17 1.30 10.87
CA ALA A 91 5.31 0.06 10.12
C ALA A 91 4.27 -0.04 8.99
N GLU A 92 3.04 0.38 9.26
CA GLU A 92 1.97 0.42 8.26
C GLU A 92 2.30 1.40 7.13
N LYS A 93 2.71 2.63 7.46
CA LYS A 93 3.15 3.63 6.47
C LYS A 93 4.34 3.12 5.63
N GLN A 94 5.34 2.52 6.27
CA GLN A 94 6.48 1.93 5.56
C GLN A 94 6.05 0.80 4.62
N SER A 95 5.11 -0.05 5.03
CA SER A 95 4.58 -1.13 4.18
C SER A 95 3.81 -0.62 2.96
N ILE A 96 3.20 0.56 3.07
CA ILE A 96 2.45 1.21 2.00
C ILE A 96 3.41 1.88 1.01
N ASP A 97 4.40 2.60 1.52
CA ASP A 97 5.43 3.23 0.69
C ASP A 97 6.29 2.17 -0.03
N SER A 98 6.62 1.06 0.64
CA SER A 98 7.36 -0.06 0.01
C SER A 98 6.53 -0.69 -1.10
N TYR A 99 5.25 -1.01 -0.88
CA TYR A 99 4.38 -1.57 -1.92
C TYR A 99 4.25 -0.64 -3.13
N ASN A 100 4.00 0.65 -2.91
CA ASN A 100 3.86 1.61 -4.01
C ASN A 100 5.17 1.74 -4.81
N ARG A 101 6.33 1.69 -4.14
CA ARG A 101 7.65 1.76 -4.80
C ARG A 101 8.06 0.46 -5.49
N GLU A 102 7.79 -0.68 -4.87
CA GLU A 102 8.31 -1.99 -5.27
C GLU A 102 7.36 -2.75 -6.20
N VAL A 103 6.07 -2.42 -6.22
CA VAL A 103 5.07 -3.12 -7.05
C VAL A 103 4.42 -2.17 -8.03
N MET A 104 3.78 -1.10 -7.54
CA MET A 104 2.95 -0.22 -8.39
C MET A 104 3.79 0.48 -9.48
N VAL A 105 4.90 1.12 -9.10
CA VAL A 105 5.78 1.83 -10.06
C VAL A 105 6.38 0.88 -11.11
N PRO A 106 6.94 -0.29 -10.74
CA PRO A 106 7.37 -1.30 -11.71
C PRO A 106 6.24 -1.80 -12.61
N THR A 107 5.04 -1.99 -12.07
CA THR A 107 3.88 -2.41 -12.87
C THR A 107 3.51 -1.36 -13.91
N ILE A 108 3.48 -0.08 -13.52
CA ILE A 108 3.26 1.04 -14.44
C ILE A 108 4.29 1.01 -15.58
N ALA A 109 5.57 0.86 -15.23
CA ALA A 109 6.64 0.81 -16.22
C ALA A 109 6.50 -0.39 -17.18
N LEU A 110 6.22 -1.57 -16.64
CA LEU A 110 6.04 -2.80 -17.42
C LEU A 110 4.83 -2.69 -18.35
N TYR A 111 3.69 -2.23 -17.82
CA TYR A 111 2.45 -1.99 -18.58
C TYR A 111 2.69 -1.09 -19.78
N PHE A 112 3.25 0.11 -19.55
CA PHE A 112 3.47 1.07 -20.63
C PHE A 112 4.51 0.55 -21.64
N LYS A 113 5.58 -0.12 -21.19
CA LYS A 113 6.56 -0.70 -22.12
C LYS A 113 5.93 -1.74 -23.05
N ILE A 114 5.10 -2.64 -22.53
CA ILE A 114 4.39 -3.64 -23.35
C ILE A 114 3.42 -2.94 -24.31
N LYS A 115 2.55 -2.06 -23.79
CA LYS A 115 1.55 -1.32 -24.57
C LYS A 115 2.18 -0.58 -25.75
N PHE A 116 3.20 0.23 -25.48
CA PHE A 116 3.83 1.04 -26.51
C PHE A 116 4.74 0.24 -27.45
N TYR A 117 5.29 -0.89 -27.01
CA TYR A 117 5.99 -1.80 -27.93
C TYR A 117 5.04 -2.36 -28.97
N ILE A 118 3.90 -2.91 -28.53
CA ILE A 118 2.86 -3.44 -29.42
C ILE A 118 2.39 -2.36 -30.39
N LEU A 119 2.12 -1.16 -29.88
CA LEU A 119 1.70 -0.03 -30.68
C LEU A 119 2.73 0.37 -31.74
N ASN A 120 4.00 0.53 -31.35
CA ASN A 120 5.07 0.89 -32.28
C ASN A 120 5.31 -0.18 -33.33
N MET A 121 5.20 -1.45 -32.95
CA MET A 121 5.31 -2.57 -33.87
C MET A 121 4.17 -2.60 -34.88
N LEU A 122 2.93 -2.40 -34.43
CA LEU A 122 1.76 -2.31 -35.31
C LEU A 122 1.94 -1.19 -36.34
N ILE A 123 2.30 0.00 -35.87
CA ILE A 123 2.55 1.19 -36.71
C ILE A 123 3.64 0.90 -37.74
N LYS A 124 4.76 0.32 -37.31
CA LYS A 124 5.86 -0.04 -38.20
C LYS A 124 5.38 -0.97 -39.32
N ARG A 125 4.62 -2.02 -38.98
CA ARG A 125 4.13 -2.98 -39.97
C ARG A 125 3.06 -2.41 -40.89
N MET A 126 2.19 -1.54 -40.39
CA MET A 126 1.25 -0.81 -41.24
C MET A 126 1.99 0.04 -42.28
N ILE A 127 3.11 0.67 -41.91
CA ILE A 127 3.95 1.44 -42.84
C ILE A 127 4.65 0.52 -43.86
N GLU A 128 5.15 -0.64 -43.43
CA GLU A 128 5.91 -1.58 -44.27
C GLU A 128 5.02 -2.39 -45.23
N GLU A 129 3.84 -2.83 -44.78
CA GLU A 129 2.97 -3.75 -45.54
C GLU A 129 1.82 -3.06 -46.27
N LYS A 130 1.44 -1.84 -45.85
CA LYS A 130 0.25 -1.15 -46.37
C LYS A 130 0.59 0.29 -46.80
N GLU A 131 1.39 0.44 -47.86
CA GLU A 131 1.83 1.75 -48.39
C GLU A 131 0.67 2.73 -48.68
N GLY A 132 -0.52 2.23 -49.04
CA GLY A 132 -1.72 3.03 -49.26
C GLY A 132 -2.22 3.78 -48.01
N LEU A 133 -1.92 3.28 -46.80
CA LEU A 133 -2.29 3.92 -45.53
C LEU A 133 -1.45 5.15 -45.21
N LYS A 134 -0.18 5.15 -45.64
CA LYS A 134 0.77 6.25 -45.43
C LYS A 134 0.37 7.53 -46.17
N ASN A 135 -0.28 7.37 -47.32
CA ASN A 135 -0.73 8.46 -48.19
C ASN A 135 -2.18 8.87 -47.91
N ASN A 136 -2.83 8.29 -46.90
CA ASN A 136 -4.19 8.65 -46.53
C ASN A 136 -4.19 10.01 -45.79
N ASP A 137 -5.11 10.90 -46.15
CA ASP A 137 -5.17 12.27 -45.63
C ASP A 137 -5.86 12.39 -44.26
N SER A 138 -6.15 11.28 -43.59
CA SER A 138 -6.62 11.28 -42.20
C SER A 138 -5.58 11.95 -41.28
N LYS A 139 -5.98 13.09 -40.67
CA LYS A 139 -5.17 13.82 -39.68
C LYS A 139 -4.79 12.92 -38.50
N ASP A 140 -5.69 12.03 -38.09
CA ASP A 140 -5.50 11.14 -36.94
C ASP A 140 -4.40 10.10 -37.24
N LEU A 141 -4.39 9.52 -38.44
CA LEU A 141 -3.33 8.59 -38.87
C LEU A 141 -1.97 9.29 -38.99
N LYS A 142 -1.93 10.51 -39.54
CA LYS A 142 -0.67 11.28 -39.63
C LYS A 142 -0.09 11.62 -38.25
N PHE A 143 -0.93 11.92 -37.26
CA PHE A 143 -0.51 12.10 -35.87
C PHE A 143 0.03 10.79 -35.27
N ILE A 144 -0.71 9.69 -35.44
CA ILE A 144 -0.31 8.35 -34.99
C ILE A 144 1.06 7.94 -35.56
N PHE A 145 1.29 8.13 -36.86
CA PHE A 145 2.53 7.70 -37.51
C PHE A 145 3.76 8.54 -37.13
N ASN A 146 3.58 9.83 -36.82
CA ASN A 146 4.70 10.77 -36.67
C ASN A 146 4.98 11.22 -35.23
N GLU A 147 3.98 11.20 -34.34
CA GLU A 147 4.11 11.83 -33.01
C GLU A 147 4.09 10.84 -31.84
N LEU A 148 3.85 9.54 -32.09
CA LEU A 148 3.85 8.57 -31.00
C LEU A 148 5.25 8.34 -30.41
N PRO A 149 5.37 8.35 -29.07
CA PRO A 149 6.67 8.21 -28.42
C PRO A 149 7.29 6.83 -28.70
N LYS A 150 8.50 6.85 -29.24
CA LYS A 150 9.35 5.65 -29.30
C LYS A 150 9.76 5.30 -27.88
N ILE A 151 9.30 4.16 -27.39
CA ILE A 151 9.64 3.70 -26.05
C ILE A 151 10.90 2.84 -26.09
N ASP A 152 11.83 3.16 -25.20
CA ASP A 152 12.96 2.29 -24.91
C ASP A 152 12.47 1.07 -24.11
N THR A 153 12.63 -0.12 -24.69
CA THR A 153 12.31 -1.40 -24.04
C THR A 153 13.46 -1.92 -23.17
N LYS A 154 14.59 -1.18 -23.08
CA LYS A 154 15.66 -1.50 -22.13
C LYS A 154 15.11 -1.64 -20.71
N ASP A 155 15.73 -2.54 -19.97
CA ASP A 155 15.44 -2.80 -18.56
C ASP A 155 14.01 -3.29 -18.26
N ILE A 156 13.26 -3.78 -19.27
CA ILE A 156 11.91 -4.34 -19.05
C ILE A 156 11.91 -5.51 -18.04
N ASP A 157 13.00 -6.26 -17.97
CA ASP A 157 13.25 -7.37 -17.05
C ASP A 157 13.40 -6.94 -15.59
N LYS A 158 13.99 -5.76 -15.33
CA LYS A 158 14.09 -5.20 -13.97
C LYS A 158 12.71 -5.01 -13.34
N TYR A 159 11.71 -4.67 -14.15
CA TYR A 159 10.34 -4.50 -13.70
C TYR A 159 9.59 -5.83 -13.61
N LEU A 160 9.86 -6.76 -14.52
CA LEU A 160 9.20 -8.07 -14.57
C LEU A 160 9.29 -8.81 -13.24
N PHE A 161 10.49 -8.94 -12.65
CA PHE A 161 10.68 -9.70 -11.42
C PHE A 161 9.84 -9.18 -10.25
N LEU A 162 9.69 -7.85 -10.15
CA LEU A 162 8.94 -7.18 -9.09
C LEU A 162 7.43 -7.38 -9.24
N VAL A 163 6.93 -7.44 -10.47
CA VAL A 163 5.49 -7.59 -10.76
C VAL A 163 5.02 -9.03 -10.66
N MET A 164 5.86 -10.00 -11.03
CA MET A 164 5.50 -11.42 -11.11
C MET A 164 5.13 -12.04 -9.75
N GLY A 165 5.57 -11.45 -8.64
CA GLY A 165 5.19 -11.87 -7.29
C GLY A 165 3.71 -11.62 -6.96
N GLU A 166 3.11 -10.60 -7.56
CA GLU A 166 1.77 -10.08 -7.18
C GLU A 166 0.65 -10.55 -8.11
N VAL A 167 0.99 -11.06 -9.30
CA VAL A 167 0.02 -11.74 -10.17
C VAL A 167 -0.35 -13.07 -9.52
N ASN A 168 -1.64 -13.46 -9.51
CA ASN A 168 -2.04 -14.76 -8.96
C ASN A 168 -2.22 -15.83 -10.04
N ASP A 169 -2.70 -15.44 -11.23
CA ASP A 169 -2.96 -16.35 -12.33
C ASP A 169 -1.64 -16.80 -13.01
N ARG A 170 -1.36 -18.10 -12.95
CA ARG A 170 -0.16 -18.72 -13.54
C ARG A 170 -0.12 -18.60 -15.07
N GLN A 171 -1.26 -18.67 -15.76
CA GLN A 171 -1.29 -18.50 -17.21
C GLN A 171 -0.91 -17.06 -17.57
N ILE A 172 -1.46 -16.08 -16.85
CA ILE A 172 -1.14 -14.66 -17.05
C ILE A 172 0.33 -14.37 -16.73
N LYS A 173 0.88 -14.95 -15.67
CA LYS A 173 2.34 -14.89 -15.39
C LYS A 173 3.17 -15.37 -16.56
N ASN A 174 2.87 -16.55 -17.08
CA ASN A 174 3.62 -17.14 -18.19
C ASN A 174 3.52 -16.27 -19.46
N LEU A 175 2.36 -15.64 -19.70
CA LEU A 175 2.16 -14.73 -20.82
C LEU A 175 2.98 -13.44 -20.67
N ILE A 176 2.95 -12.82 -19.48
CA ILE A 176 3.74 -11.61 -19.19
C ILE A 176 5.23 -11.93 -19.34
N PHE A 177 5.68 -13.09 -18.88
CA PHE A 177 7.05 -13.54 -19.07
C PHE A 177 7.39 -13.73 -20.55
N GLY A 178 6.57 -14.50 -21.28
CA GLY A 178 6.81 -14.80 -22.69
C GLY A 178 6.82 -13.55 -23.58
N ILE A 179 5.85 -12.65 -23.41
CA ILE A 179 5.81 -11.40 -24.17
C ILE A 179 7.01 -10.50 -23.83
N THR A 180 7.45 -10.47 -22.58
CA THR A 180 8.62 -9.67 -22.17
C THR A 180 9.90 -10.20 -22.81
N GLU A 181 10.08 -11.52 -22.86
CA GLU A 181 11.23 -12.14 -23.53
C GLU A 181 11.21 -11.92 -25.04
N ASP A 182 10.04 -12.01 -25.68
CA ASP A 182 9.89 -11.73 -27.11
C ASP A 182 10.15 -10.25 -27.43
N ILE A 183 9.71 -9.32 -26.57
CA ILE A 183 10.02 -7.89 -26.65
C ILE A 183 11.54 -7.66 -26.56
N LYS A 184 12.23 -8.31 -25.62
CA LYS A 184 13.70 -8.23 -25.48
C LYS A 184 14.41 -8.75 -26.73
N ALA A 185 13.91 -9.84 -27.30
CA ALA A 185 14.42 -10.40 -28.54
C ALA A 185 13.98 -9.61 -29.80
N SER A 186 13.24 -8.51 -29.63
CA SER A 186 12.71 -7.70 -30.73
C SER A 186 11.86 -8.49 -31.74
N LYS A 187 11.16 -9.53 -31.28
CA LYS A 187 10.32 -10.38 -32.12
C LYS A 187 8.97 -9.77 -32.41
N ASN A 188 8.38 -10.20 -33.52
CA ASN A 188 7.00 -9.85 -33.83
C ASN A 188 6.02 -10.51 -32.86
N VAL A 189 5.43 -9.72 -31.97
CA VAL A 189 4.45 -10.18 -30.98
C VAL A 189 3.01 -10.09 -31.48
N LEU A 190 2.74 -9.37 -32.58
CA LEU A 190 1.38 -9.09 -33.04
C LEU A 190 0.60 -10.34 -33.43
N GLY A 191 1.31 -11.33 -33.99
CA GLY A 191 0.72 -12.55 -34.56
C GLY A 191 -0.08 -13.39 -33.58
N TYR A 192 0.29 -13.36 -32.31
CA TYR A 192 -0.41 -14.10 -31.26
C TYR A 192 -1.23 -13.20 -30.31
N ILE A 193 -1.12 -11.87 -30.46
CA ILE A 193 -1.83 -10.89 -29.63
C ILE A 193 -3.14 -10.45 -30.28
N LEU A 194 -3.08 -10.13 -31.58
CA LEU A 194 -4.23 -9.67 -32.34
C LEU A 194 -5.13 -10.86 -32.71
N LYS A 195 -6.41 -10.57 -32.93
CA LYS A 195 -7.37 -11.55 -33.41
C LYS A 195 -7.09 -11.97 -34.86
N GLU A 196 -7.59 -13.15 -35.23
CA GLU A 196 -7.39 -13.80 -36.54
C GLU A 196 -7.97 -13.00 -37.73
N ASP A 197 -8.94 -12.10 -37.48
CA ASP A 197 -9.48 -11.18 -38.48
C ASP A 197 -8.52 -10.04 -38.84
N LEU A 198 -7.51 -9.77 -38.01
CA LEU A 198 -6.52 -8.73 -38.21
C LEU A 198 -5.16 -9.28 -38.69
N MET A 199 -4.85 -10.53 -38.37
CA MET A 199 -3.58 -11.18 -38.65
C MET A 199 -3.79 -12.58 -39.25
N ASN A 200 -3.11 -12.89 -40.34
CA ASN A 200 -3.14 -14.24 -40.94
C ASN A 200 -2.11 -15.19 -40.28
N ASP A 201 -2.16 -16.47 -40.66
CA ASP A 201 -1.27 -17.53 -40.17
C ASP A 201 0.23 -17.27 -40.47
N GLU A 202 0.52 -16.46 -41.49
CA GLU A 202 1.89 -16.04 -41.84
C GLU A 202 2.36 -14.83 -41.03
N ASN A 203 1.54 -14.36 -40.08
CA ASN A 203 1.71 -13.13 -39.36
C ASN A 203 1.77 -11.90 -40.28
N ASN A 204 0.86 -11.72 -41.22
CA ASN A 204 0.73 -10.50 -42.04
C ASN A 204 -0.60 -9.79 -41.73
N LEU A 205 -0.62 -8.47 -41.90
CA LEU A 205 -1.82 -7.66 -41.68
C LEU A 205 -2.88 -7.96 -42.75
N VAL A 206 -4.04 -8.47 -42.34
CA VAL A 206 -5.09 -8.93 -43.27
C VAL A 206 -5.90 -7.77 -43.81
N GLU A 207 -6.27 -6.83 -42.95
CA GLU A 207 -7.15 -5.71 -43.31
C GLU A 207 -6.45 -4.63 -44.15
N ASP A 208 -7.15 -4.12 -45.15
CA ASP A 208 -6.69 -3.02 -46.01
C ASP A 208 -7.34 -1.67 -45.65
N ASN A 209 -8.41 -1.69 -44.85
CA ASN A 209 -9.16 -0.51 -44.51
C ASN A 209 -8.44 0.34 -43.44
N ALA A 210 -8.08 1.57 -43.82
CA ALA A 210 -7.44 2.54 -42.93
C ALA A 210 -8.22 2.81 -41.65
N LEU A 211 -9.55 2.85 -41.72
CA LEU A 211 -10.41 3.16 -40.59
C LEU A 211 -10.42 2.02 -39.56
N VAL A 212 -10.27 0.77 -40.01
CA VAL A 212 -10.13 -0.39 -39.10
C VAL A 212 -8.85 -0.25 -38.30
N TRP A 213 -7.72 -0.01 -38.96
CA TRP A 213 -6.44 0.13 -38.27
C TRP A 213 -6.35 1.39 -37.40
N GLU A 214 -6.98 2.49 -37.80
CA GLU A 214 -7.11 3.68 -36.96
C GLU A 214 -7.85 3.35 -35.66
N ASN A 215 -8.92 2.56 -35.74
CA ASN A 215 -9.65 2.09 -34.56
C ASN A 215 -8.79 1.16 -33.69
N VAL A 216 -8.06 0.20 -34.27
CA VAL A 216 -7.14 -0.70 -33.53
C VAL A 216 -6.09 0.11 -32.77
N VAL A 217 -5.52 1.14 -33.39
CA VAL A 217 -4.55 2.02 -32.74
C VAL A 217 -5.20 2.82 -31.60
N LYS A 218 -6.36 3.43 -31.84
CA LYS A 218 -7.12 4.16 -30.81
C LYS A 218 -7.47 3.25 -29.64
N GLU A 219 -7.88 2.02 -29.92
CA GLU A 219 -8.15 0.98 -28.93
C GLU A 219 -6.94 0.72 -28.02
N ILE A 220 -5.75 0.49 -28.60
CA ILE A 220 -4.52 0.31 -27.80
C ILE A 220 -4.19 1.58 -27.01
N TYR A 221 -4.28 2.76 -27.65
CA TYR A 221 -3.89 4.03 -27.03
C TYR A 221 -4.81 4.43 -25.87
N PHE A 222 -6.11 4.19 -25.98
CA PHE A 222 -7.12 4.51 -24.96
C PHE A 222 -7.46 3.33 -24.04
N ASP A 223 -6.59 2.33 -23.97
CA ASP A 223 -6.70 1.20 -23.03
C ASP A 223 -7.96 0.32 -23.24
N ASN A 224 -8.45 0.24 -24.48
CA ASN A 224 -9.63 -0.52 -24.89
C ASN A 224 -9.25 -1.64 -25.88
N TYR A 225 -8.61 -2.70 -25.39
CA TYR A 225 -7.97 -3.76 -26.18
C TYR A 225 -8.92 -4.77 -26.83
N ASN A 226 -9.98 -4.33 -27.51
CA ASN A 226 -10.99 -5.23 -28.11
C ASN A 226 -10.45 -6.00 -29.32
N SER A 227 -9.47 -5.44 -30.01
CA SER A 227 -8.76 -6.07 -31.12
C SER A 227 -7.82 -7.21 -30.68
N PHE A 228 -7.60 -7.40 -29.37
CA PHE A 228 -6.72 -8.44 -28.85
C PHE A 228 -7.51 -9.72 -28.61
N THR A 229 -6.81 -10.85 -28.63
CA THR A 229 -7.42 -12.12 -28.20
C THR A 229 -7.80 -12.03 -26.71
N PRO A 230 -8.84 -12.76 -26.26
CA PRO A 230 -9.36 -12.66 -24.90
C PRO A 230 -8.29 -12.86 -23.81
N LEU A 231 -7.33 -13.72 -24.09
CA LEU A 231 -6.25 -14.06 -23.17
C LEU A 231 -5.29 -12.89 -22.95
N TYR A 232 -4.89 -12.19 -24.02
CA TYR A 232 -3.98 -11.05 -23.94
C TYR A 232 -4.69 -9.78 -23.47
N LYS A 233 -5.97 -9.60 -23.82
CA LYS A 233 -6.80 -8.56 -23.22
C LYS A 233 -6.81 -8.68 -21.68
N ARG A 234 -7.12 -9.87 -21.16
CA ARG A 234 -7.10 -10.16 -19.72
C ARG A 234 -5.72 -9.95 -19.10
N MET A 235 -4.63 -10.27 -19.83
CA MET A 235 -3.27 -10.04 -19.35
C MET A 235 -2.98 -8.56 -19.14
N ILE A 236 -3.30 -7.72 -20.14
CA ILE A 236 -3.04 -6.28 -20.07
C ILE A 236 -3.95 -5.59 -19.06
N GLU A 237 -5.21 -6.00 -18.96
CA GLU A 237 -6.14 -5.50 -17.93
C GLU A 237 -5.63 -5.81 -16.51
N ASN A 238 -5.11 -7.02 -16.26
CA ASN A 238 -4.50 -7.35 -14.97
C ASN A 238 -3.30 -6.45 -14.63
N LEU A 239 -2.42 -6.21 -15.61
CA LEU A 239 -1.28 -5.30 -15.41
C LEU A 239 -1.77 -3.87 -15.17
N TYR A 240 -2.80 -3.42 -15.88
CA TYR A 240 -3.39 -2.11 -15.68
C TYR A 240 -3.99 -1.98 -14.28
N GLU A 241 -4.80 -2.94 -13.84
CA GLU A 241 -5.39 -2.94 -12.49
C GLU A 241 -4.32 -2.89 -11.39
N LEU A 242 -3.27 -3.70 -11.50
CA LEU A 242 -2.14 -3.68 -10.57
C LEU A 242 -1.42 -2.32 -10.58
N SER A 243 -1.33 -1.67 -11.74
CA SER A 243 -0.72 -0.34 -11.89
C SER A 243 -1.55 0.77 -11.22
N GLN A 244 -2.88 0.59 -11.14
CA GLN A 244 -3.81 1.55 -10.53
C GLN A 244 -4.03 1.30 -9.03
N LYS A 245 -3.68 0.10 -8.54
CA LYS A 245 -3.90 -0.31 -7.15
C LYS A 245 -2.97 0.43 -6.19
N LYS A 246 -3.34 1.65 -5.83
CA LYS A 246 -2.65 2.42 -4.79
C LYS A 246 -3.05 1.89 -3.42
N LYS A 247 -2.07 1.45 -2.63
CA LYS A 247 -2.31 1.19 -1.20
C LYS A 247 -2.33 2.56 -0.50
N THR A 248 -3.45 2.91 0.12
CA THR A 248 -3.60 4.13 0.91
C THR A 248 -3.87 3.76 2.37
N ASN A 249 -3.34 4.55 3.32
CA ASN A 249 -3.61 4.37 4.75
C ASN A 249 -5.13 4.22 4.98
N GLN A 250 -5.56 3.12 5.62
CA GLN A 250 -6.97 2.88 6.00
C GLN A 250 -7.27 3.37 7.41
#